data_AF-A0A2R5ELL5-F1
#
_entry.id   AF-A0A2R5ELL5-F1
#
_cell.length_a   1.000
_cell.length_b   1.000
_cell.length_c   1.000
_cell.angle_alpha   90.00
_cell.angle_beta   90.00
_cell.angle_gamma   90.00
#
_symmetry.space_group_name_H-M   'P 1'
#
loop_
_entity.id
_entity.type
_entity.pdbx_description
1 polymer ?
#
loop_
_entity_poly.entity_id
_entity_poly.type
_entity_poly.pdbx_seq_one_letter_code
_entity_poly.pdbx_strand_id
1 'polypeptide(L)'
;MLKLRSGLPSAYAIEKALEPHLVRISADGVNRPRKWDSYERGTRVPKRNHDPKDSVDLAERHFPGTASWFDNPIWDVLKGANLDRWALQRQLQTLSLPVVDVLITTEGSIKGQADLVQLTDEHFDRLVALGSFDALAAIAILAKLSEETASHELRDMVLDCYARLQPILADAPETCVHYPELFTYVDQVCQYWVVLSPGKRMNMRLFWHGQKWAKNRIDYFGPRLAGMYRANDWGNGWEKWLK
;
A
#
# COMPACT_ATOMS: atom_id res chain seq x y z
N MET A 1 7.10 4.06 -7.26
CA MET A 1 6.22 4.86 -8.14
C MET A 1 6.94 5.84 -9.07
N LEU A 2 7.66 6.86 -8.57
CA LEU A 2 8.28 7.88 -9.43
C LEU A 2 9.20 7.33 -10.53
N LYS A 3 10.11 6.40 -10.21
CA LYS A 3 10.96 5.74 -11.23
C LYS A 3 10.14 5.03 -12.32
N LEU A 4 9.08 4.33 -11.92
CA LEU A 4 8.23 3.61 -12.84
C LEU A 4 7.49 4.58 -13.79
N ARG A 5 6.91 5.65 -13.24
CA ARG A 5 6.14 6.63 -14.03
C ARG A 5 6.99 7.54 -14.89
N SER A 6 8.18 7.91 -14.41
CA SER A 6 9.11 8.77 -15.15
C SER A 6 9.94 8.02 -16.21
N GLY A 7 10.07 6.70 -16.07
CA GLY A 7 10.99 5.90 -16.89
C GLY A 7 12.47 6.22 -16.66
N LEU A 8 12.79 7.06 -15.67
CA LEU A 8 14.16 7.51 -15.41
C LEU A 8 14.94 6.44 -14.63
N PRO A 9 16.16 6.08 -15.09
CA PRO A 9 16.86 4.89 -14.60
C PRO A 9 17.50 5.08 -13.21
N SER A 10 17.67 6.33 -12.75
CA SER A 10 18.41 6.61 -11.52
C SER A 10 17.91 7.86 -10.79
N ALA A 11 18.19 7.93 -9.49
CA ALA A 11 17.99 9.13 -8.69
C ALA A 11 18.68 10.38 -9.28
N TYR A 12 19.84 10.22 -9.90
CA TYR A 12 20.51 11.32 -10.61
C TYR A 12 19.71 11.84 -11.80
N ALA A 13 19.17 10.92 -12.63
CA ALA A 13 18.33 11.30 -13.76
C ALA A 13 17.04 12.00 -13.29
N ILE A 14 16.44 11.54 -12.20
CA ILE A 14 15.30 12.19 -11.55
C ILE A 14 15.66 13.60 -11.06
N GLU A 15 16.78 13.75 -10.34
CA GLU A 15 17.21 15.06 -9.83
C GLU A 15 17.50 16.05 -10.97
N LYS A 16 18.09 15.58 -12.06
CA LYS A 16 18.32 16.40 -13.25
C LYS A 16 17.02 16.79 -13.97
N ALA A 17 16.01 15.94 -13.97
CA ALA A 17 14.72 16.23 -14.59
C ALA A 17 13.86 17.20 -13.76
N LEU A 18 13.88 17.06 -12.44
CA LEU A 18 13.04 17.84 -11.52
C LEU A 18 13.71 19.13 -11.04
N GLU A 19 15.01 19.10 -10.78
CA GLU A 19 15.77 20.20 -10.17
C GLU A 19 17.09 20.46 -10.92
N PRO A 20 17.07 20.68 -12.26
CA PRO A 20 18.30 20.81 -13.06
C PRO A 20 19.23 21.93 -12.59
N HIS A 21 18.66 23.01 -12.05
CA HIS A 21 19.39 24.18 -11.53
C HIS A 21 20.25 23.87 -10.29
N LEU A 22 20.00 22.74 -9.60
CA LEU A 22 20.79 22.29 -8.45
C LEU A 22 21.94 21.35 -8.85
N VAL A 23 21.98 20.89 -10.11
CA VAL A 23 23.02 20.00 -10.63
C VAL A 23 24.10 20.83 -11.32
N ARG A 24 25.32 20.82 -10.80
CA ARG A 24 26.46 21.56 -11.36
C ARG A 24 27.56 20.60 -11.77
N ILE A 25 28.11 20.83 -12.97
CA ILE A 25 29.28 20.10 -13.46
C ILE A 25 30.51 20.95 -13.18
N SER A 26 31.49 20.37 -12.49
CA SER A 26 32.76 20.99 -12.14
C SER A 26 33.92 20.08 -12.55
N ALA A 27 35.16 20.59 -12.50
CA ALA A 27 36.36 19.81 -12.80
C ALA A 27 36.47 18.54 -11.93
N ASP A 28 36.00 18.61 -10.69
CA ASP A 28 36.02 17.50 -9.71
C ASP A 28 34.80 16.55 -9.82
N GLY A 29 33.97 16.71 -10.87
CA GLY A 29 32.79 15.90 -11.12
C GLY A 29 31.46 16.62 -10.93
N VAL A 30 30.41 15.85 -10.63
CA VAL A 30 29.03 16.35 -10.52
C VAL A 30 28.69 16.68 -9.06
N ASN A 31 28.46 17.97 -8.79
CA ASN A 31 27.97 18.46 -7.52
C ASN A 31 26.44 18.61 -7.55
N ARG A 32 25.75 17.94 -6.62
CA ARG A 32 24.28 17.92 -6.53
C ARG A 32 23.81 17.56 -5.12
N PRO A 33 22.57 17.91 -4.71
CA PRO A 33 22.06 17.67 -3.35
C PRO A 33 21.94 16.20 -2.93
N ARG A 34 21.80 15.26 -3.88
CA ARG A 34 21.61 13.82 -3.61
C ARG A 34 20.38 13.51 -2.74
N LYS A 35 19.37 14.40 -2.79
CA LYS A 35 18.11 14.24 -2.06
C LYS A 35 17.38 12.99 -2.53
N TRP A 36 17.30 12.82 -3.85
CA TRP A 36 16.64 11.70 -4.52
C TRP A 36 17.33 10.36 -4.28
N ASP A 37 18.66 10.32 -4.09
CA ASP A 37 19.39 9.10 -3.72
C ASP A 37 19.05 8.63 -2.30
N SER A 38 18.68 9.58 -1.42
CA SER A 38 18.23 9.26 -0.08
C SER A 38 16.83 8.65 -0.10
N TYR A 39 15.95 9.16 -0.98
CA TYR A 39 14.63 8.58 -1.21
C TYR A 39 14.71 7.20 -1.87
N GLU A 40 15.56 7.05 -2.88
CA GLU A 40 15.77 5.78 -3.59
C GLU A 40 16.29 4.68 -2.65
N ARG A 41 17.20 5.02 -1.72
CA ARG A 41 17.71 4.10 -0.71
C ARG A 41 16.80 3.93 0.51
N GLY A 42 15.69 4.67 0.58
CA GLY A 42 14.77 4.65 1.72
C GLY A 42 15.35 5.24 3.02
N THR A 43 16.48 5.95 2.98
CA THR A 43 17.07 6.58 4.17
C THR A 43 16.36 7.87 4.57
N ARG A 44 15.55 8.43 3.66
CA ARG A 44 14.61 9.52 3.92
C ARG A 44 13.29 9.24 3.22
N VAL A 45 12.21 9.72 3.80
CA VAL A 45 10.88 9.76 3.17
C VAL A 45 10.56 11.22 2.83
N PRO A 46 9.99 11.53 1.65
CA PRO A 46 9.49 12.86 1.35
C PRO A 46 8.50 13.33 2.42
N LYS A 47 8.61 14.59 2.86
CA LYS A 47 7.57 15.22 3.68
C LYS A 47 6.48 15.75 2.76
N ARG A 48 5.23 15.49 3.12
CA ARG A 48 4.05 16.00 2.41
C ARG A 48 3.54 17.23 3.11
N ASN A 49 3.71 18.38 2.46
CA ASN A 49 3.29 19.66 3.01
C ASN A 49 2.32 20.38 2.06
N HIS A 50 2.02 19.80 0.89
CA HIS A 50 1.20 20.42 -0.17
C HIS A 50 1.74 21.79 -0.61
N ASP A 51 3.07 21.97 -0.50
CA ASP A 51 3.79 23.09 -1.07
C ASP A 51 4.24 22.66 -2.47
N PRO A 52 4.02 23.46 -3.52
CA PRO A 52 4.52 23.17 -4.86
C PRO A 52 6.02 22.78 -4.91
N LYS A 53 6.82 23.24 -3.95
CA LYS A 53 8.26 22.92 -3.85
C LYS A 53 8.56 21.61 -3.11
N ASP A 54 7.58 20.99 -2.47
CA ASP A 54 7.76 19.69 -1.86
C ASP A 54 8.04 18.63 -2.93
N SER A 55 8.72 17.54 -2.53
CA SER A 55 9.23 16.58 -3.52
C SER A 55 8.11 15.74 -4.13
N VAL A 56 6.95 15.64 -3.50
CA VAL A 56 5.80 14.89 -4.01
C VAL A 56 5.06 15.74 -5.05
N ASP A 57 4.76 17.00 -4.77
CA ASP A 57 4.14 17.92 -5.74
C ASP A 57 5.07 18.25 -6.91
N LEU A 58 6.38 18.35 -6.66
CA LEU A 58 7.35 18.50 -7.73
C LEU A 58 7.36 17.27 -8.65
N ALA A 59 7.35 16.07 -8.07
CA ALA A 59 7.28 14.83 -8.85
C ALA A 59 5.97 14.74 -9.65
N GLU A 60 4.83 15.04 -9.04
CA GLU A 60 3.50 14.98 -9.67
C GLU A 60 3.38 15.93 -10.85
N ARG A 61 3.88 17.17 -10.72
CA ARG A 61 3.82 18.17 -11.80
C ARG A 61 4.63 17.77 -13.03
N HIS A 62 5.74 17.07 -12.84
CA HIS A 62 6.59 16.62 -13.95
C HIS A 62 6.17 15.24 -14.49
N PHE A 63 5.66 14.38 -13.60
CA PHE A 63 5.26 13.01 -13.90
C PHE A 63 3.91 12.73 -13.20
N PRO A 64 2.79 12.99 -13.87
CA PRO A 64 1.45 12.82 -13.29
C PRO A 64 1.19 11.39 -12.79
N GLY A 65 0.44 11.27 -11.70
CA GLY A 65 0.11 10.02 -11.02
C GLY A 65 1.22 9.47 -10.12
N THR A 66 2.23 10.27 -9.77
CA THR A 66 3.29 9.85 -8.82
C THR A 66 2.93 10.12 -7.37
N ALA A 67 2.08 11.10 -7.11
CA ALA A 67 1.55 11.40 -5.78
C ALA A 67 0.53 10.37 -5.30
N SER A 68 -0.16 9.66 -6.21
CA SER A 68 -1.23 8.71 -5.87
C SER A 68 -0.82 7.67 -4.82
N TRP A 69 0.43 7.20 -4.87
CA TRP A 69 0.92 6.24 -3.90
C TRP A 69 1.19 6.85 -2.53
N PHE A 70 1.61 8.12 -2.50
CA PHE A 70 1.92 8.85 -1.27
C PHE A 70 0.64 9.31 -0.56
N ASP A 71 -0.33 9.79 -1.33
CA ASP A 71 -1.61 10.33 -0.83
C ASP A 71 -2.67 9.25 -0.62
N ASN A 72 -2.32 7.98 -0.80
CA ASN A 72 -3.27 6.89 -0.68
C ASN A 72 -3.81 6.76 0.77
N PRO A 73 -5.14 6.63 0.96
CA PRO A 73 -5.76 6.57 2.28
C PRO A 73 -5.40 5.32 3.10
N ILE A 74 -4.82 4.28 2.48
CA ILE A 74 -4.31 3.11 3.20
C ILE A 74 -3.36 3.50 4.33
N TRP A 75 -2.59 4.58 4.15
CA TRP A 75 -1.60 5.01 5.14
C TRP A 75 -2.23 5.49 6.43
N ASP A 76 -3.44 6.04 6.40
CA ASP A 76 -4.15 6.44 7.63
C ASP A 76 -4.58 5.22 8.42
N VAL A 77 -5.10 4.20 7.72
CA VAL A 77 -5.47 2.91 8.33
C VAL A 77 -4.24 2.25 8.95
N LEU A 78 -3.13 2.17 8.21
CA LEU A 78 -1.90 1.52 8.67
C LEU A 78 -1.14 2.32 9.75
N LYS A 79 -1.37 3.62 9.87
CA LYS A 79 -0.85 4.42 10.99
C LYS A 79 -1.74 4.33 12.23
N GLY A 80 -2.86 3.62 12.15
CA GLY A 80 -3.82 3.49 13.26
C GLY A 80 -4.60 4.77 13.53
N ALA A 81 -4.89 5.56 12.48
CA ALA A 81 -5.75 6.73 12.63
C ALA A 81 -7.13 6.31 13.16
N ASN A 82 -7.65 7.08 14.13
CA ASN A 82 -8.99 6.85 14.67
C ASN A 82 -10.03 7.44 13.72
N LEU A 83 -10.51 6.61 12.79
CA LEU A 83 -11.46 6.98 11.75
C LEU A 83 -12.82 6.38 12.05
N ASP A 84 -13.85 7.25 12.10
CA ASP A 84 -15.22 6.78 12.21
C ASP A 84 -15.74 6.18 10.90
N ARG A 85 -16.93 5.56 10.96
CA ARG A 85 -17.61 4.98 9.79
C ARG A 85 -17.70 5.94 8.61
N TRP A 86 -18.02 7.21 8.86
CA TRP A 86 -18.23 8.19 7.80
C TRP A 86 -16.91 8.61 7.15
N ALA A 87 -15.84 8.75 7.93
CA ALA A 87 -14.51 9.03 7.44
C ALA A 87 -13.98 7.90 6.56
N LEU A 88 -14.17 6.64 6.98
CA LEU A 88 -13.80 5.46 6.18
C LEU A 88 -14.56 5.42 4.85
N GLN A 89 -15.86 5.66 4.86
CA GLN A 89 -16.66 5.72 3.63
C GLN A 89 -16.22 6.86 2.69
N ARG A 90 -15.87 8.03 3.23
CA ARG A 90 -15.32 9.14 2.42
C ARG A 90 -13.98 8.77 1.81
N GLN A 91 -13.10 8.07 2.53
CA GLN A 91 -11.82 7.62 1.98
C GLN A 91 -11.99 6.62 0.82
N LEU A 92 -13.02 5.78 0.84
CA LEU A 92 -13.32 4.91 -0.31
C LEU A 92 -13.60 5.71 -1.59
N GLN A 93 -14.19 6.90 -1.46
CA GLN A 93 -14.51 7.78 -2.59
C GLN A 93 -13.29 8.53 -3.15
N THR A 94 -12.16 8.55 -2.43
CA THR A 94 -10.91 9.18 -2.90
C THR A 94 -10.00 8.21 -3.66
N LEU A 95 -10.39 6.93 -3.73
CA LEU A 95 -9.67 5.92 -4.51
C LEU A 95 -9.86 6.16 -6.01
N SER A 96 -9.07 5.48 -6.84
CA SER A 96 -9.21 5.54 -8.29
C SER A 96 -10.60 5.12 -8.76
N LEU A 97 -11.03 5.72 -9.88
CA LEU A 97 -12.35 5.48 -10.47
C LEU A 97 -12.71 4.00 -10.62
N PRO A 98 -11.82 3.09 -11.10
CA PRO A 98 -12.19 1.68 -11.23
C PRO A 98 -12.56 1.01 -9.89
N VAL A 99 -11.93 1.44 -8.79
CA VAL A 99 -12.25 0.93 -7.44
C VAL A 99 -13.53 1.57 -6.91
N VAL A 100 -13.70 2.88 -7.13
CA VAL A 100 -14.93 3.60 -6.77
C VAL A 100 -16.14 3.00 -7.48
N ASP A 101 -16.05 2.70 -8.77
CA ASP A 101 -17.12 2.10 -9.60
C ASP A 101 -17.51 0.68 -9.15
N VAL A 102 -16.65 0.01 -8.38
CA VAL A 102 -16.95 -1.28 -7.76
C VAL A 102 -17.68 -1.08 -6.43
N LEU A 103 -17.32 -0.06 -5.65
CA LEU A 103 -17.73 0.05 -4.25
C LEU A 103 -18.85 1.05 -4.00
N ILE A 104 -19.00 2.04 -4.87
CA ILE A 104 -19.86 3.20 -4.64
C ILE A 104 -20.95 3.25 -5.70
N THR A 105 -22.18 3.48 -5.25
CA THR A 105 -23.33 3.74 -6.12
C THR A 105 -23.91 5.12 -5.80
N THR A 106 -24.52 5.75 -6.81
CA THR A 106 -25.32 6.97 -6.65
C THR A 106 -26.83 6.69 -6.71
N GLU A 107 -27.20 5.42 -6.88
CA GLU A 107 -28.58 4.92 -6.91
C GLU A 107 -29.03 4.39 -5.54
N GLY A 108 -28.33 4.80 -4.48
CA GLY A 108 -28.54 4.33 -3.12
C GLY A 108 -29.85 4.83 -2.48
N SER A 109 -29.83 4.91 -1.15
CA SER A 109 -31.04 5.29 -0.38
C SER A 109 -31.50 6.72 -0.68
N ILE A 110 -30.55 7.59 -1.07
CA ILE A 110 -30.82 8.95 -1.53
C ILE A 110 -30.25 9.08 -2.93
N LYS A 111 -31.13 9.33 -3.91
CA LYS A 111 -30.74 9.46 -5.32
C LYS A 111 -29.73 10.60 -5.50
N GLY A 112 -28.58 10.30 -6.11
CA GLY A 112 -27.49 11.25 -6.35
C GLY A 112 -26.49 11.36 -5.19
N GLN A 113 -26.72 10.70 -4.06
CA GLN A 113 -25.75 10.62 -2.98
C GLN A 113 -24.87 9.38 -3.16
N ALA A 114 -23.56 9.58 -3.04
CA ALA A 114 -22.58 8.49 -3.09
C ALA A 114 -22.67 7.63 -1.83
N ASP A 115 -23.12 6.40 -2.00
CA ASP A 115 -23.30 5.41 -0.94
C ASP A 115 -22.48 4.14 -1.24
N LEU A 116 -22.02 3.46 -0.19
CA LEU A 116 -21.42 2.13 -0.32
C LEU A 116 -22.48 1.15 -0.82
N VAL A 117 -22.14 0.36 -1.86
CA VAL A 117 -23.02 -0.71 -2.36
C VAL A 117 -23.25 -1.77 -1.29
N GLN A 118 -24.32 -2.55 -1.46
CA GLN A 118 -24.44 -3.81 -0.72
C GLN A 118 -23.35 -4.77 -1.22
N LEU A 119 -22.31 -4.93 -0.40
CA LEU A 119 -21.15 -5.74 -0.76
C LEU A 119 -21.53 -7.21 -0.90
N THR A 120 -21.03 -7.83 -1.96
CA THR A 120 -21.20 -9.25 -2.31
C THR A 120 -19.86 -9.79 -2.79
N ASP A 121 -19.73 -11.11 -2.89
CA ASP A 121 -18.52 -11.77 -3.40
C ASP A 121 -18.10 -11.26 -4.78
N GLU A 122 -19.06 -10.91 -5.66
CA GLU A 122 -18.78 -10.35 -6.98
C GLU A 122 -17.99 -9.04 -6.92
N HIS A 123 -18.30 -8.18 -5.94
CA HIS A 123 -17.55 -6.93 -5.75
C HIS A 123 -16.10 -7.22 -5.34
N PHE A 124 -15.89 -8.20 -4.45
CA PHE A 124 -14.55 -8.63 -4.05
C PHE A 124 -13.78 -9.29 -5.21
N ASP A 125 -14.45 -10.11 -6.03
CA ASP A 125 -13.86 -10.68 -7.25
C ASP A 125 -13.40 -9.59 -8.22
N ARG A 126 -14.21 -8.53 -8.40
CA ARG A 126 -13.84 -7.36 -9.21
C ARG A 126 -12.65 -6.61 -8.63
N LEU A 127 -12.58 -6.42 -7.30
CA LEU A 127 -11.42 -5.82 -6.65
C LEU A 127 -10.14 -6.64 -6.86
N VAL A 128 -10.23 -7.97 -6.74
CA VAL A 128 -9.12 -8.90 -7.02
C VAL A 128 -8.68 -8.74 -8.48
N ALA A 129 -9.62 -8.70 -9.42
CA ALA A 129 -9.33 -8.55 -10.85
C ALA A 129 -8.66 -7.21 -11.17
N LEU A 130 -8.99 -6.13 -10.46
CA LEU A 130 -8.30 -4.84 -10.60
C LEU A 130 -6.83 -4.94 -10.16
N GLY A 131 -6.53 -5.70 -9.11
CA GLY A 131 -5.16 -6.01 -8.70
C GLY A 131 -4.29 -4.78 -8.43
N SER A 132 -4.91 -3.64 -8.07
CA SER A 132 -4.25 -2.34 -7.94
C SER A 132 -3.91 -2.03 -6.48
N PHE A 133 -3.00 -1.08 -6.26
CA PHE A 133 -2.72 -0.60 -4.91
C PHE A 133 -3.94 0.03 -4.25
N ASP A 134 -4.82 0.68 -5.02
CA ASP A 134 -6.08 1.21 -4.51
C ASP A 134 -7.08 0.10 -4.14
N ALA A 135 -7.05 -1.05 -4.83
CA ALA A 135 -7.84 -2.20 -4.41
C ALA A 135 -7.34 -2.75 -3.05
N LEU A 136 -6.02 -2.77 -2.80
CA LEU A 136 -5.48 -3.06 -1.47
C LEU A 136 -5.94 -2.03 -0.43
N ALA A 137 -5.90 -0.74 -0.79
CA ALA A 137 -6.37 0.34 0.09
C ALA A 137 -7.85 0.18 0.46
N ALA A 138 -8.70 -0.14 -0.51
CA ALA A 138 -10.10 -0.44 -0.27
C ALA A 138 -10.28 -1.60 0.71
N ILE A 139 -9.53 -2.70 0.55
CA ILE A 139 -9.57 -3.84 1.46
C ILE A 139 -9.13 -3.46 2.88
N ALA A 140 -8.08 -2.65 3.04
CA ALA A 140 -7.66 -2.16 4.35
C ALA A 140 -8.74 -1.27 5.01
N ILE A 141 -9.36 -0.37 4.25
CA ILE A 141 -10.43 0.51 4.74
C ILE A 141 -11.68 -0.30 5.10
N LEU A 142 -12.07 -1.27 4.27
CA LEU A 142 -13.21 -2.16 4.54
C LEU A 142 -12.96 -3.07 5.74
N ALA A 143 -11.71 -3.51 5.97
CA ALA A 143 -11.33 -4.25 7.17
C ALA A 143 -11.56 -3.39 8.41
N LYS A 144 -11.09 -2.14 8.37
CA LYS A 144 -11.31 -1.19 9.47
C LYS A 144 -12.79 -0.90 9.69
N LEU A 145 -13.56 -0.72 8.61
CA LEU A 145 -15.01 -0.53 8.67
C LEU A 145 -15.72 -1.74 9.30
N SER A 146 -15.25 -2.95 9.04
CA SER A 146 -15.80 -4.17 9.65
C SER A 146 -15.62 -4.20 11.17
N GLU A 147 -14.53 -3.63 11.69
CA GLU A 147 -14.35 -3.48 13.14
C GLU A 147 -15.27 -2.41 13.71
N GLU A 148 -15.29 -1.23 13.09
CA GLU A 148 -16.10 -0.08 13.56
C GLU A 148 -17.60 -0.42 13.56
N THR A 149 -18.03 -1.34 12.70
CA THR A 149 -19.42 -1.83 12.62
C THR A 149 -19.64 -3.18 13.29
N ALA A 150 -18.59 -3.79 13.86
CA ALA A 150 -18.59 -5.15 14.39
C ALA A 150 -19.15 -6.23 13.43
N SER A 151 -18.99 -6.02 12.12
CA SER A 151 -19.49 -6.94 11.09
C SER A 151 -18.52 -8.08 10.83
N HIS A 152 -18.85 -9.27 11.34
CA HIS A 152 -18.07 -10.49 11.13
C HIS A 152 -18.10 -10.97 9.66
N GLU A 153 -19.24 -10.82 8.99
CA GLU A 153 -19.39 -11.22 7.58
C GLU A 153 -18.51 -10.37 6.66
N LEU A 154 -18.54 -9.04 6.82
CA LEU A 154 -17.67 -8.14 6.07
C LEU A 154 -16.20 -8.46 6.31
N ARG A 155 -15.84 -8.70 7.58
CA ARG A 155 -14.48 -9.07 7.96
C ARG A 155 -14.03 -10.34 7.22
N ASP A 156 -14.85 -11.39 7.19
CA ASP A 156 -14.46 -12.64 6.55
C ASP A 156 -14.25 -12.49 5.03
N MET A 157 -15.13 -11.75 4.34
CA MET A 157 -14.99 -11.45 2.91
C MET A 157 -13.75 -10.60 2.61
N VAL A 158 -13.52 -9.54 3.38
CA VAL A 158 -12.38 -8.63 3.20
C VAL A 158 -11.06 -9.38 3.35
N LEU A 159 -10.96 -10.23 4.37
CA LEU A 159 -9.74 -10.99 4.58
C LEU A 159 -9.52 -12.05 3.48
N ASP A 160 -10.58 -12.55 2.85
CA ASP A 160 -10.50 -13.44 1.68
C ASP A 160 -9.92 -12.72 0.48
N CYS A 161 -10.50 -11.57 0.20
CA CYS A 161 -10.03 -10.70 -0.85
C CYS A 161 -8.58 -10.28 -0.62
N TYR A 162 -8.17 -9.94 0.61
CA TYR A 162 -6.78 -9.62 0.94
C TYR A 162 -5.83 -10.76 0.56
N ALA A 163 -6.13 -12.01 0.96
CA ALA A 163 -5.30 -13.17 0.65
C ALA A 163 -5.20 -13.43 -0.86
N ARG A 164 -6.28 -13.17 -1.62
CA ARG A 164 -6.33 -13.32 -3.08
C ARG A 164 -5.62 -12.20 -3.84
N LEU A 165 -5.60 -10.97 -3.30
CA LEU A 165 -4.90 -9.82 -3.89
C LEU A 165 -3.38 -9.91 -3.76
N GLN A 166 -2.88 -10.48 -2.66
CA GLN A 166 -1.45 -10.60 -2.37
C GLN A 166 -0.60 -11.12 -3.55
N PRO A 167 -0.91 -12.27 -4.19
CA PRO A 167 -0.10 -12.76 -5.31
C PRO A 167 -0.15 -11.83 -6.53
N ILE A 168 -1.29 -11.21 -6.82
CA ILE A 168 -1.45 -10.30 -7.97
C ILE A 168 -0.57 -9.05 -7.77
N LEU A 169 -0.63 -8.47 -6.57
CA LEU A 169 0.19 -7.32 -6.20
C LEU A 169 1.68 -7.67 -6.07
N ALA A 170 2.03 -8.91 -5.70
CA ALA A 170 3.42 -9.34 -5.71
C ALA A 170 4.02 -9.36 -7.14
N ASP A 171 3.17 -9.50 -8.16
CA ASP A 171 3.56 -9.50 -9.57
C ASP A 171 3.36 -8.15 -10.28
N ALA A 172 2.55 -7.25 -9.71
CA ALA A 172 2.28 -5.94 -10.29
C ALA A 172 3.54 -5.04 -10.27
N PRO A 173 3.91 -4.37 -11.39
CA PRO A 173 5.12 -3.54 -11.47
C PRO A 173 5.23 -2.43 -10.41
N GLU A 174 4.10 -1.91 -9.94
CA GLU A 174 4.05 -0.83 -8.94
C GLU A 174 4.46 -1.31 -7.55
N THR A 175 4.14 -2.54 -7.20
CA THR A 175 4.27 -3.11 -5.85
C THR A 175 5.30 -4.23 -5.76
N CYS A 176 5.68 -4.87 -6.86
CA CYS A 176 6.56 -6.05 -6.86
C CYS A 176 7.95 -5.80 -6.22
N VAL A 177 8.45 -4.56 -6.28
CA VAL A 177 9.74 -4.20 -5.68
C VAL A 177 9.64 -4.01 -4.16
N HIS A 178 8.43 -3.84 -3.62
CA HIS A 178 8.19 -3.47 -2.22
C HIS A 178 7.16 -4.37 -1.52
N TYR A 179 6.65 -5.41 -2.17
CA TYR A 179 5.61 -6.28 -1.61
C TYR A 179 6.02 -6.93 -0.28
N PRO A 180 7.28 -7.36 -0.07
CA PRO A 180 7.64 -7.98 1.21
C PRO A 180 7.52 -6.99 2.36
N GLU A 181 8.03 -5.77 2.17
CA GLU A 181 7.91 -4.69 3.15
C GLU A 181 6.45 -4.32 3.41
N LEU A 182 5.69 -4.16 2.33
CA LEU A 182 4.29 -3.74 2.37
C LEU A 182 3.42 -4.73 3.13
N PHE A 183 3.40 -6.01 2.72
CA PHE A 183 2.54 -7.01 3.36
C PHE A 183 3.01 -7.36 4.77
N THR A 184 4.31 -7.32 5.03
CA THR A 184 4.81 -7.50 6.40
C THR A 184 4.32 -6.36 7.28
N TYR A 185 4.39 -5.12 6.80
CA TYR A 185 3.89 -3.98 7.57
C TYR A 185 2.37 -4.06 7.81
N VAL A 186 1.59 -4.39 6.77
CA VAL A 186 0.13 -4.60 6.90
C VAL A 186 -0.18 -5.69 7.92
N ASP A 187 0.44 -6.86 7.80
CA ASP A 187 0.15 -7.98 8.71
C ASP A 187 0.61 -7.69 10.16
N GLN A 188 1.66 -6.87 10.35
CA GLN A 188 2.16 -6.49 11.67
C GLN A 188 1.30 -5.42 12.34
N VAL A 189 0.91 -4.38 11.62
CA VAL A 189 0.02 -3.33 12.15
C VAL A 189 -1.37 -3.91 12.40
N CYS A 190 -1.82 -4.77 11.50
CA CYS A 190 -3.17 -5.31 11.52
C CYS A 190 -3.19 -6.77 11.98
N GLN A 191 -2.39 -7.11 12.99
CA GLN A 191 -2.30 -8.48 13.50
C GLN A 191 -3.65 -9.08 13.85
N TYR A 192 -4.57 -8.27 14.36
CA TYR A 192 -5.90 -8.74 14.73
C TYR A 192 -6.79 -9.03 13.52
N TRP A 193 -6.44 -8.62 12.29
CA TRP A 193 -7.04 -9.09 11.03
C TRP A 193 -6.63 -10.54 10.74
N VAL A 194 -5.40 -10.89 11.09
CA VAL A 194 -4.74 -12.18 10.79
C VAL A 194 -4.97 -13.20 11.92
N VAL A 195 -5.00 -12.74 13.17
CA VAL A 195 -5.11 -13.53 14.40
C VAL A 195 -6.39 -13.15 15.13
N LEU A 196 -7.36 -14.06 15.18
CA LEU A 196 -8.55 -13.90 16.03
C LEU A 196 -8.20 -14.16 17.51
N SER A 197 -8.88 -13.43 18.40
CA SER A 197 -8.79 -13.54 19.86
C SER A 197 -9.00 -14.99 20.35
N PRO A 198 -8.35 -15.39 21.46
CA PRO A 198 -8.43 -16.74 22.01
C PRO A 198 -9.86 -17.02 22.52
N GLY A 199 -10.71 -17.63 21.70
CA GLY A 199 -12.07 -17.99 22.08
C GLY A 199 -13.04 -18.31 20.94
N LYS A 200 -12.76 -17.89 19.70
CA LYS A 200 -13.56 -18.25 18.52
C LYS A 200 -12.82 -19.27 17.66
N ARG A 201 -13.53 -20.32 17.21
CA ARG A 201 -13.02 -21.43 16.40
C ARG A 201 -12.23 -20.92 15.19
N MET A 202 -11.14 -21.63 14.89
CA MET A 202 -10.01 -21.24 14.05
C MET A 202 -10.37 -20.85 12.61
N ASN A 203 -10.47 -19.55 12.34
CA ASN A 203 -10.14 -18.98 11.03
C ASN A 203 -8.84 -18.19 11.18
N MET A 204 -7.74 -18.88 11.47
CA MET A 204 -6.41 -18.28 11.48
C MET A 204 -5.99 -18.08 10.03
N ARG A 205 -6.05 -16.84 9.54
CA ARG A 205 -5.44 -16.55 8.24
C ARG A 205 -3.95 -16.45 8.46
N LEU A 206 -3.19 -17.16 7.64
CA LEU A 206 -1.74 -17.14 7.71
C LEU A 206 -1.25 -15.75 7.28
N PHE A 207 -0.23 -15.24 7.97
CA PHE A 207 0.63 -14.17 7.46
C PHE A 207 0.97 -14.43 5.99
N TRP A 208 1.16 -13.38 5.20
CA TRP A 208 1.35 -13.48 3.75
C TRP A 208 2.49 -14.45 3.37
N HIS A 209 3.56 -14.50 4.16
CA HIS A 209 4.70 -15.40 3.93
C HIS A 209 4.37 -16.89 4.18
N GLY A 210 3.28 -17.18 4.90
CA GLY A 210 2.75 -18.54 5.08
C GLY A 210 1.94 -19.04 3.88
N GLN A 211 1.59 -18.15 2.95
CA GLN A 211 0.80 -18.49 1.76
C GLN A 211 1.62 -19.34 0.78
N LYS A 212 0.93 -20.25 0.07
CA LYS A 212 1.57 -21.16 -0.89
C LYS A 212 2.33 -20.42 -2.00
N TRP A 213 1.79 -19.29 -2.47
CA TRP A 213 2.41 -18.48 -3.53
C TRP A 213 3.73 -17.84 -3.09
N ALA A 214 3.89 -17.52 -1.80
CA ALA A 214 5.10 -16.91 -1.25
C ALA A 214 6.24 -17.91 -1.07
N LYS A 215 5.95 -19.19 -0.82
CA LYS A 215 6.99 -20.21 -0.58
C LYS A 215 8.02 -20.31 -1.71
N ASN A 216 7.58 -20.13 -2.96
CA ASN A 216 8.45 -20.19 -4.14
C ASN A 216 9.29 -18.92 -4.37
N ARG A 217 9.14 -17.90 -3.52
CA ARG A 217 9.80 -16.59 -3.64
C ARG A 217 10.71 -16.27 -2.45
N ILE A 218 10.95 -17.24 -1.56
CA ILE A 218 11.67 -17.02 -0.30
C ILE A 218 13.07 -16.47 -0.52
N ASP A 219 13.77 -16.89 -1.57
CA ASP A 219 15.11 -16.39 -1.89
C ASP A 219 15.10 -14.90 -2.27
N TYR A 220 13.99 -14.42 -2.85
CA TYR A 220 13.83 -13.02 -3.24
C TYR A 220 13.57 -12.11 -2.03
N PHE A 221 12.67 -12.52 -1.12
CA PHE A 221 12.24 -11.65 -0.01
C PHE A 221 12.93 -11.93 1.32
N GLY A 222 13.44 -13.15 1.53
CA GLY A 222 14.00 -13.62 2.80
C GLY A 222 15.07 -12.67 3.37
N PRO A 223 16.09 -12.27 2.58
CA PRO A 223 17.10 -11.32 3.04
C PRO A 223 16.54 -9.94 3.43
N ARG A 224 15.50 -9.47 2.75
CA ARG A 224 14.87 -8.17 3.03
C ARG A 224 14.04 -8.21 4.30
N LEU A 225 13.25 -9.27 4.48
CA LEU A 225 12.51 -9.51 5.73
C LEU A 225 13.45 -9.64 6.91
N ALA A 226 14.58 -10.34 6.74
CA ALA A 226 15.62 -10.44 7.76
C ALA A 226 16.09 -9.07 8.27
N GLY A 227 16.35 -8.15 7.34
CA GLY A 227 16.72 -6.78 7.65
C GLY A 227 15.61 -6.05 8.40
N MET A 228 14.38 -6.13 7.92
CA MET A 228 13.24 -5.44 8.53
C MET A 228 12.94 -5.90 9.95
N TYR A 229 12.87 -7.21 10.19
CA TYR A 229 12.56 -7.76 11.50
C TYR A 229 13.63 -7.36 12.54
N ARG A 230 14.91 -7.36 12.15
CA ARG A 230 16.01 -6.87 12.99
C ARG A 230 15.94 -5.37 13.24
N ALA A 231 15.54 -4.58 12.26
CA ALA A 231 15.47 -3.12 12.38
C ALA A 231 14.30 -2.62 13.23
N ASN A 232 13.24 -3.43 13.37
CA ASN A 232 12.00 -3.04 14.07
C ASN A 232 11.72 -3.88 15.34
N ASP A 233 12.67 -4.71 15.78
CA ASP A 233 12.52 -5.61 16.93
C ASP A 233 11.26 -6.51 16.88
N TRP A 234 10.81 -6.88 15.68
CA TRP A 234 9.64 -7.75 15.46
C TRP A 234 9.91 -9.24 15.74
N GLY A 235 11.09 -9.58 16.26
CA GLY A 235 11.52 -10.92 16.63
C GLY A 235 12.02 -11.80 15.46
N ASN A 236 12.28 -13.08 15.74
CA ASN A 236 12.96 -14.00 14.80
C ASN A 236 12.00 -14.96 14.07
N GLY A 237 10.71 -14.63 13.97
CA GLY A 237 9.67 -15.54 13.46
C GLY A 237 9.90 -16.04 12.02
N TRP A 238 10.66 -15.28 11.21
CA TRP A 238 10.98 -15.61 9.82
C TRP A 238 12.20 -16.55 9.68
N GLU A 239 13.12 -16.60 10.65
CA GLU A 239 14.37 -17.39 10.59
C GLU A 239 14.13 -18.91 10.57
N LYS A 240 12.97 -19.36 11.06
CA LYS A 240 12.60 -20.78 11.05
C LYS A 240 12.42 -21.37 9.64
N TRP A 241 12.35 -20.52 8.60
CA TRP A 241 12.09 -20.91 7.21
C TRP A 241 13.35 -20.98 6.34
N LEU A 242 14.53 -20.65 6.87
CA LEU A 242 15.83 -20.80 6.19
C LEU A 242 16.47 -22.18 6.41
N LYS A 243 15.72 -23.17 6.90
CA LYS A 243 16.21 -24.54 7.14
C LYS A 243 15.64 -25.52 6.13
#